data_AF-A0A0Q9Q5R3-F1
#
_entry.id   AF-A0A0Q9Q5R3-F1
#
_cell.length_a   1.000
_cell.length_b   1.000
_cell.length_c   1.000
_cell.angle_alpha   90.00
_cell.angle_beta   90.00
_cell.angle_gamma   90.00
#
_symmetry.space_group_name_H-M   'P 1'
#
loop_
_entity.id
_entity.type
_entity.pdbx_description
1 polymer ?
#
loop_
_entity_poly.entity_id
_entity_poly.type
_entity_poly.pdbx_seq_one_letter_code
_entity_poly.pdbx_strand_id
1 'polypeptide(L)'
;MPLPPRRIPRRTPSRLPRLARPVAPKLAHQIAADDVRRPLWRHPATIAAAALALTLGAVPFLPDGDDTGSLAPTAESTGTPGAVGRGELTPEMQREIDRVLAEGGALDRAQGRTALARASVRCATFEGQRYCLGFGWTNQTAEALAARLETRPSFKRVERTGDLDADGLLARAAGRTSTARTEAERAELTMAARSVGKVWMLRHEIQGVELPADFAAKHPEVTADPAVTARGGFGDTYPETFAIMDESQVQSQNQTYWCGPTAMQAIGWGSDQKRRNQSYWARRLGTTTAGTAITDMVRVVNNKTTYDDETHAGPYVVLDISDFTFKQWYRLMMRHIHDYQAPVVLHPVLLKQYYPYLDDDASGHFQVGRGFDQDPDSNPKLGYFEPWDQSRFDPSEPAIGRVQWRNAYKAYRANLDHFQHNVGV
;
A
#
# COMPACT_ATOMS: atom_id res chain seq x y z
N MET A 1 -33.74 -62.37 13.64
CA MET A 1 -33.36 -62.56 12.22
C MET A 1 -32.17 -61.66 11.91
N PRO A 2 -30.95 -62.19 11.76
CA PRO A 2 -29.79 -61.40 11.36
C PRO A 2 -29.53 -61.50 9.85
N LEU A 3 -29.28 -60.36 9.22
CA LEU A 3 -28.94 -60.22 7.80
C LEU A 3 -27.53 -60.75 7.48
N PRO A 4 -27.29 -61.33 6.29
CA PRO A 4 -25.99 -61.89 5.91
C PRO A 4 -24.98 -60.83 5.42
N PRO A 5 -23.67 -61.10 5.53
CA PRO A 5 -22.61 -60.15 5.21
C PRO A 5 -22.36 -59.98 3.71
N ARG A 6 -22.11 -58.73 3.28
CA ARG A 6 -21.71 -58.33 1.92
C ARG A 6 -20.25 -58.72 1.61
N ARG A 7 -20.05 -59.33 0.44
CA ARG A 7 -18.75 -59.70 -0.14
C ARG A 7 -17.99 -58.47 -0.67
N ILE A 8 -16.71 -58.40 -0.35
CA ILE A 8 -15.72 -57.46 -0.90
C ILE A 8 -14.98 -58.15 -2.06
N PRO A 9 -14.81 -57.52 -3.25
CA PRO A 9 -14.00 -58.10 -4.32
C PRO A 9 -12.50 -57.86 -4.12
N ARG A 10 -11.74 -58.94 -4.32
CA ARG A 10 -10.28 -59.05 -4.28
C ARG A 10 -9.62 -58.24 -5.41
N ARG A 11 -8.64 -57.40 -5.07
CA ARG A 11 -7.61 -56.88 -5.98
C ARG A 11 -6.37 -57.78 -5.91
N THR A 12 -5.91 -58.26 -7.06
CA THR A 12 -4.61 -58.93 -7.23
C THR A 12 -3.49 -57.93 -7.54
N PRO A 13 -2.22 -58.27 -7.23
CA PRO A 13 -1.11 -57.33 -7.16
C PRO A 13 -0.27 -57.32 -8.44
N SER A 14 0.14 -56.14 -8.89
CA SER A 14 1.21 -55.98 -9.89
C SER A 14 2.55 -55.70 -9.21
N ARG A 15 3.55 -56.43 -9.69
CA ARG A 15 4.90 -56.59 -9.13
C ARG A 15 5.79 -55.39 -9.40
N LEU A 16 6.57 -55.01 -8.39
CA LEU A 16 7.82 -54.25 -8.52
C LEU A 16 8.98 -55.17 -8.92
N PRO A 17 10.04 -54.62 -9.56
CA PRO A 17 11.38 -55.14 -9.37
C PRO A 17 12.31 -54.12 -8.68
N ARG A 18 12.84 -54.62 -7.55
CA ARG A 18 14.12 -54.43 -6.86
C ARG A 18 15.07 -53.27 -7.25
N LEU A 19 15.44 -52.56 -6.19
CA LEU A 19 16.65 -51.77 -5.97
C LEU A 19 17.94 -52.59 -6.10
N ALA A 20 18.98 -51.96 -6.65
CA ALA A 20 20.38 -52.15 -6.27
C ALA A 20 21.08 -50.77 -6.20
N ARG A 21 21.74 -50.50 -5.09
CA ARG A 21 22.66 -49.39 -4.76
C ARG A 21 24.08 -50.02 -4.58
N PRO A 22 25.16 -49.28 -4.32
CA PRO A 22 25.60 -47.95 -4.76
C PRO A 22 27.09 -47.94 -5.19
N VAL A 23 27.56 -47.00 -6.02
CA VAL A 23 28.98 -46.58 -6.01
C VAL A 23 29.09 -45.11 -6.44
N ALA A 24 29.74 -44.30 -5.60
CA ALA A 24 30.47 -43.07 -5.96
C ALA A 24 31.86 -43.20 -5.32
N PRO A 25 32.86 -42.33 -5.58
CA PRO A 25 32.94 -41.18 -6.48
C PRO A 25 34.23 -41.19 -7.36
N LYS A 26 34.40 -40.20 -8.26
CA LYS A 26 35.68 -39.48 -8.48
C LYS A 26 35.56 -38.40 -9.57
N LEU A 27 35.95 -37.18 -9.20
CA LEU A 27 36.42 -36.13 -10.11
C LEU A 27 37.69 -36.59 -10.85
N ALA A 28 37.83 -36.21 -12.12
CA ALA A 28 39.10 -35.78 -12.72
C ALA A 28 38.89 -35.14 -14.10
N HIS A 29 39.28 -33.86 -14.18
CA HIS A 29 39.98 -33.12 -15.23
C HIS A 29 40.22 -33.66 -16.67
N GLN A 30 40.25 -32.66 -17.58
CA GLN A 30 40.93 -32.57 -18.90
C GLN A 30 40.23 -33.34 -20.04
N ILE A 31 40.03 -32.81 -21.25
CA ILE A 31 40.98 -32.29 -22.28
C ILE A 31 40.12 -31.47 -23.29
N ALA A 32 40.41 -30.18 -23.51
CA ALA A 32 41.17 -29.56 -24.62
C ALA A 32 40.31 -29.20 -25.86
N ALA A 33 40.34 -27.94 -26.32
CA ALA A 33 41.25 -27.40 -27.36
C ALA A 33 40.86 -27.93 -28.76
N ASP A 34 40.72 -27.18 -29.84
CA ASP A 34 41.02 -25.81 -30.30
C ASP A 34 39.82 -25.40 -31.21
N ASP A 35 39.55 -24.17 -31.65
CA ASP A 35 40.29 -23.29 -32.56
C ASP A 35 39.28 -22.14 -32.84
N VAL A 36 39.57 -20.83 -32.86
CA VAL A 36 40.32 -20.10 -33.89
C VAL A 36 40.67 -18.70 -33.37
N ARG A 37 41.93 -18.31 -33.61
CA ARG A 37 42.57 -17.01 -33.33
C ARG A 37 42.15 -15.93 -34.34
N ARG A 38 41.97 -14.66 -33.94
CA ARG A 38 42.89 -13.48 -34.08
C ARG A 38 42.03 -12.18 -34.15
N PRO A 39 42.56 -10.94 -34.06
CA PRO A 39 43.81 -10.46 -33.46
C PRO A 39 43.62 -9.24 -32.53
N LEU A 40 44.72 -8.91 -31.85
CA LEU A 40 44.94 -7.81 -30.92
C LEU A 40 45.74 -6.68 -31.61
N TRP A 41 45.45 -5.42 -31.22
CA TRP A 41 46.19 -4.15 -31.42
C TRP A 41 46.00 -3.40 -32.75
N ARG A 42 45.46 -2.17 -32.72
CA ARG A 42 46.13 -0.89 -32.38
C ARG A 42 45.10 0.26 -32.42
N HIS A 43 45.14 1.12 -31.40
CA HIS A 43 44.59 2.48 -31.49
C HIS A 43 45.45 3.32 -32.45
N PRO A 44 44.83 4.35 -33.06
CA PRO A 44 45.36 5.69 -32.93
C PRO A 44 44.30 6.61 -32.31
N ALA A 45 44.74 7.31 -31.27
CA ALA A 45 44.10 8.51 -30.75
C ALA A 45 44.01 9.60 -31.83
N THR A 46 43.21 10.64 -31.55
CA THR A 46 42.97 11.90 -32.27
C THR A 46 41.85 11.90 -33.32
N ILE A 47 40.59 11.99 -32.86
CA ILE A 47 39.68 13.13 -33.09
C ILE A 47 38.68 13.18 -31.92
N ALA A 48 39.02 13.96 -30.89
CA ALA A 48 38.07 14.46 -29.90
C ALA A 48 38.40 15.94 -29.73
N ALA A 49 37.48 16.87 -30.05
CA ALA A 49 37.45 18.24 -29.51
C ALA A 49 36.34 19.17 -30.09
N ALA A 50 35.15 18.69 -30.48
CA ALA A 50 34.09 19.64 -30.92
C ALA A 50 32.63 19.31 -30.58
N ALA A 51 32.31 18.17 -29.98
CA ALA A 51 30.91 17.84 -29.63
C ALA A 51 30.70 17.32 -28.19
N LEU A 52 31.76 17.34 -27.36
CA LEU A 52 31.73 16.86 -25.97
C LEU A 52 32.15 17.93 -24.94
N ALA A 53 32.06 19.21 -25.33
CA ALA A 53 32.29 20.37 -24.44
C ALA A 53 31.00 21.18 -24.19
N LEU A 54 29.83 20.69 -24.63
CA LEU A 54 28.52 21.32 -24.42
C LEU A 54 27.48 20.40 -23.74
N THR A 55 27.89 19.22 -23.26
CA THR A 55 27.00 18.25 -22.57
C THR A 55 27.62 17.67 -21.29
N LEU A 56 28.60 18.36 -20.70
CA LEU A 56 29.23 18.01 -19.42
C LEU A 56 29.29 19.19 -18.44
N GLY A 57 28.37 20.16 -18.58
CA GLY A 57 28.31 21.36 -17.73
C GLY A 57 26.99 21.56 -16.98
N ALA A 58 26.10 20.56 -16.91
CA ALA A 58 24.77 20.77 -16.34
C ALA A 58 24.12 19.52 -15.69
N VAL A 59 24.88 18.72 -14.93
CA VAL A 59 24.31 17.92 -13.82
C VAL A 59 25.35 17.75 -12.70
N PRO A 60 25.55 18.77 -11.85
CA PRO A 60 25.56 18.51 -10.42
C PRO A 60 24.64 19.51 -9.74
N PHE A 61 23.35 19.42 -10.05
CA PHE A 61 22.29 20.07 -9.28
C PHE A 61 21.06 19.16 -9.37
N LEU A 62 21.15 17.99 -8.75
CA LEU A 62 19.98 17.59 -7.96
C LEU A 62 19.80 18.75 -6.97
N PRO A 63 18.63 19.41 -6.93
CA PRO A 63 18.37 20.30 -5.82
C PRO A 63 18.46 19.41 -4.57
N ASP A 64 19.53 19.57 -3.81
CA ASP A 64 19.45 19.44 -2.36
C ASP A 64 18.36 20.43 -1.99
N GLY A 65 17.12 19.95 -1.96
CA GLY A 65 16.01 20.74 -1.50
C GLY A 65 16.36 21.14 -0.08
N ASP A 66 16.56 22.43 0.14
CA ASP A 66 16.74 23.09 1.44
C ASP A 66 15.54 22.91 2.39
N ASP A 67 14.67 21.92 2.15
CA ASP A 67 13.84 21.28 3.16
C ASP A 67 14.64 20.18 3.91
N THR A 68 15.91 20.44 4.21
CA THR A 68 16.50 19.96 5.48
C THR A 68 15.99 20.81 6.64
N GLY A 69 14.70 21.19 6.59
CA GLY A 69 13.96 21.62 7.75
C GLY A 69 14.12 20.51 8.75
N SER A 70 15.05 20.69 9.69
CA SER A 70 15.16 19.80 10.81
C SER A 70 13.73 19.68 11.33
N LEU A 71 13.24 18.46 11.43
CA LEU A 71 12.18 18.18 12.38
C LEU A 71 12.79 18.27 13.79
N ALA A 72 13.61 19.31 14.05
CA ALA A 72 13.67 19.84 15.39
C ALA A 72 12.21 20.14 15.74
N PRO A 73 11.74 19.77 16.93
CA PRO A 73 10.41 20.13 17.40
C PRO A 73 10.37 21.66 17.53
N THR A 74 10.25 22.38 16.42
CA THR A 74 9.92 23.80 16.43
C THR A 74 8.48 23.84 16.84
N ALA A 75 8.23 23.85 18.16
CA ALA A 75 7.22 24.57 18.93
C ALA A 75 5.80 24.73 18.35
N GLU A 76 5.45 23.98 17.32
CA GLU A 76 4.17 24.00 16.64
C GLU A 76 3.33 22.95 17.34
N SER A 77 2.95 23.27 18.57
CA SER A 77 2.02 22.46 19.33
C SER A 77 0.74 22.35 18.52
N THR A 78 0.39 21.15 18.13
CA THR A 78 -0.89 20.89 17.46
C THR A 78 -1.91 20.48 18.50
N GLY A 79 -3.18 20.80 18.24
CA GLY A 79 -4.28 20.40 19.10
C GLY A 79 -4.30 18.88 19.33
N THR A 80 -4.84 18.49 20.47
CA THR A 80 -5.02 17.10 20.86
C THR A 80 -5.93 16.35 19.87
N PRO A 81 -5.66 15.08 19.56
CA PRO A 81 -6.46 14.37 18.59
C PRO A 81 -7.89 14.07 19.03
N GLY A 82 -8.80 14.13 18.07
CA GLY A 82 -10.18 13.66 18.26
C GLY A 82 -10.29 12.15 18.08
N ALA A 83 -11.15 11.50 18.88
CA ALA A 83 -11.71 10.22 18.50
C ALA A 83 -12.78 10.41 17.44
N VAL A 84 -12.87 9.44 16.54
CA VAL A 84 -13.79 9.53 15.41
C VAL A 84 -14.62 8.27 15.29
N GLY A 85 -15.93 8.41 15.40
CA GLY A 85 -16.91 7.37 15.09
C GLY A 85 -17.33 7.36 13.61
N ARG A 86 -18.37 6.58 13.30
CA ARG A 86 -19.05 6.61 12.00
C ARG A 86 -20.18 7.63 12.04
N GLY A 87 -20.13 8.62 11.16
CA GLY A 87 -21.20 9.61 11.00
C GLY A 87 -22.47 9.01 10.41
N GLU A 88 -23.56 9.76 10.54
CA GLU A 88 -24.84 9.40 9.93
C GLU A 88 -24.83 9.67 8.42
N LEU A 89 -25.59 8.88 7.66
CA LEU A 89 -25.76 9.11 6.23
C LEU A 89 -26.93 10.06 6.00
N THR A 90 -26.64 11.33 5.67
CA THR A 90 -27.67 12.34 5.44
C THR A 90 -28.39 12.14 4.09
N PRO A 91 -29.59 12.69 3.91
CA PRO A 91 -30.27 12.69 2.61
C PRO A 91 -29.44 13.34 1.50
N GLU A 92 -28.68 14.38 1.80
CA GLU A 92 -27.77 15.07 0.88
C GLU A 92 -26.66 14.12 0.41
N MET A 93 -26.02 13.42 1.34
CA MET A 93 -24.99 12.42 1.03
C MET A 93 -25.58 11.28 0.20
N GLN A 94 -26.77 10.79 0.53
CA GLN A 94 -27.44 9.73 -0.23
C GLN A 94 -27.71 10.16 -1.68
N ARG A 95 -28.20 11.39 -1.90
CA ARG A 95 -28.39 11.94 -3.26
C ARG A 95 -27.07 12.04 -4.03
N GLU A 96 -26.00 12.42 -3.36
CA GLU A 96 -24.67 12.49 -3.98
C GLU A 96 -24.15 11.10 -4.36
N ILE A 97 -24.34 10.10 -3.50
CA ILE A 97 -24.03 8.70 -3.81
C ILE A 97 -24.81 8.26 -5.06
N ASP A 98 -26.12 8.48 -5.09
CA ASP A 98 -26.95 8.05 -6.21
C ASP A 98 -26.60 8.77 -7.52
N ARG A 99 -26.18 10.05 -7.46
CA ARG A 99 -25.62 10.79 -8.61
C ARG A 99 -24.40 10.07 -9.18
N VAL A 100 -23.41 9.76 -8.33
CA VAL A 100 -22.17 9.09 -8.77
C VAL A 100 -22.43 7.68 -9.31
N LEU A 101 -23.37 6.95 -8.70
CA LEU A 101 -23.77 5.62 -9.20
C LEU A 101 -24.43 5.69 -10.58
N ALA A 102 -25.23 6.74 -10.85
CA ALA A 102 -25.85 6.94 -12.16
C ALA A 102 -24.81 7.19 -13.27
N GLU A 103 -23.67 7.81 -12.95
CA GLU A 103 -22.55 8.00 -13.90
C GLU A 103 -21.88 6.68 -14.31
N GLY A 104 -22.07 5.61 -13.52
CA GLY A 104 -21.52 4.29 -13.82
C GLY A 104 -21.95 3.68 -15.14
N GLY A 105 -23.06 4.14 -15.75
CA GLY A 105 -23.45 3.73 -17.10
C GLY A 105 -22.47 4.16 -18.21
N ALA A 106 -21.58 5.12 -17.93
CA ALA A 106 -20.51 5.49 -18.87
C ALA A 106 -19.48 4.36 -19.06
N LEU A 107 -19.24 3.52 -18.04
CA LEU A 107 -18.31 2.41 -18.12
C LEU A 107 -18.74 1.35 -19.13
N ASP A 108 -20.04 1.10 -19.26
CA ASP A 108 -20.58 0.07 -20.15
C ASP A 108 -20.38 0.43 -21.64
N ARG A 109 -20.15 1.72 -21.93
CA ARG A 109 -19.90 2.23 -23.28
C ARG A 109 -18.43 2.60 -23.52
N ALA A 110 -17.60 2.56 -22.48
CA ALA A 110 -16.21 2.97 -22.58
C ALA A 110 -15.41 1.96 -23.42
N GLN A 111 -14.76 2.46 -24.47
CA GLN A 111 -13.91 1.65 -25.34
C GLN A 111 -12.48 2.20 -25.36
N GLY A 112 -11.51 1.31 -25.17
CA GLY A 112 -10.10 1.69 -25.07
C GLY A 112 -9.72 2.23 -23.69
N ARG A 113 -8.40 2.29 -23.44
CA ARG A 113 -7.85 2.59 -22.11
C ARG A 113 -8.25 3.97 -21.60
N THR A 114 -8.08 5.02 -22.39
CA THR A 114 -8.40 6.40 -22.02
C THR A 114 -9.88 6.58 -21.66
N ALA A 115 -10.80 6.05 -22.47
CA ALA A 115 -12.22 6.12 -22.14
C ALA A 115 -12.55 5.33 -20.87
N LEU A 116 -11.96 4.14 -20.71
CA LEU A 116 -12.17 3.31 -19.53
C LEU A 116 -11.61 3.97 -18.26
N ALA A 117 -10.44 4.60 -18.33
CA ALA A 117 -9.85 5.35 -17.22
C ALA A 117 -10.72 6.51 -16.78
N ARG A 118 -11.17 7.35 -17.73
CA ARG A 118 -12.07 8.47 -17.45
C ARG A 118 -13.41 8.01 -16.88
N ALA A 119 -13.99 6.94 -17.44
CA ALA A 119 -15.24 6.39 -16.92
C ALA A 119 -15.08 5.69 -15.55
N SER A 120 -13.88 5.18 -15.24
CA SER A 120 -13.60 4.52 -13.96
C SER A 120 -13.49 5.53 -12.82
N VAL A 121 -12.89 6.69 -13.06
CA VAL A 121 -12.74 7.77 -12.07
C VAL A 121 -14.02 8.59 -12.00
N ARG A 122 -14.85 8.28 -11.01
CA ARG A 122 -16.03 9.10 -10.65
C ARG A 122 -15.89 9.54 -9.20
N CYS A 123 -16.28 10.78 -8.94
CA CYS A 123 -16.05 11.42 -7.67
C CYS A 123 -17.34 11.95 -7.05
N ALA A 124 -17.47 11.75 -5.75
CA ALA A 124 -18.45 12.38 -4.88
C ALA A 124 -17.84 13.59 -4.18
N THR A 125 -18.70 14.54 -3.80
CA THR A 125 -18.37 15.65 -2.91
C THR A 125 -19.25 15.56 -1.67
N PHE A 126 -18.64 15.28 -0.53
CA PHE A 126 -19.30 15.28 0.77
C PHE A 126 -18.82 16.48 1.56
N GLU A 127 -19.71 17.44 1.82
CA GLU A 127 -19.39 18.63 2.62
C GLU A 127 -18.16 19.42 2.11
N GLY A 128 -18.03 19.54 0.78
CA GLY A 128 -16.89 20.20 0.13
C GLY A 128 -15.62 19.34 0.01
N GLN A 129 -15.59 18.15 0.63
CA GLN A 129 -14.50 17.19 0.53
C GLN A 129 -14.73 16.25 -0.65
N ARG A 130 -13.74 16.08 -1.52
CA ARG A 130 -13.84 15.22 -2.70
C ARG A 130 -13.35 13.80 -2.39
N TYR A 131 -14.18 12.81 -2.75
CA TYR A 131 -13.84 11.39 -2.71
C TYR A 131 -13.96 10.82 -4.13
N CYS A 132 -12.94 10.12 -4.62
CA CYS A 132 -12.98 9.46 -5.93
C CYS A 132 -12.88 7.95 -5.77
N LEU A 133 -13.78 7.22 -6.43
CA LEU A 133 -13.86 5.76 -6.37
C LEU A 133 -12.51 5.11 -6.69
N GLY A 134 -12.07 4.19 -5.84
CA GLY A 134 -10.80 3.49 -5.93
C GLY A 134 -9.57 4.29 -5.48
N PHE A 135 -9.63 5.63 -5.46
CA PHE A 135 -8.51 6.51 -5.10
C PHE A 135 -8.58 7.04 -3.68
N GLY A 136 -9.79 7.22 -3.13
CA GLY A 136 -9.99 7.77 -1.79
C GLY A 136 -10.29 9.27 -1.77
N TRP A 137 -10.08 9.89 -0.61
CA TRP A 137 -10.22 11.33 -0.40
C TRP A 137 -9.04 12.08 -1.02
N THR A 138 -9.33 13.07 -1.87
CA THR A 138 -8.32 13.71 -2.72
C THR A 138 -8.64 15.17 -2.99
N ASN A 139 -7.61 15.96 -3.31
CA ASN A 139 -7.75 17.31 -3.86
C ASN A 139 -7.53 17.36 -5.38
N GLN A 140 -7.20 16.22 -6.01
CA GLN A 140 -6.99 16.10 -7.44
C GLN A 140 -8.32 16.10 -8.21
N THR A 141 -8.28 16.49 -9.48
CA THR A 141 -9.45 16.39 -10.36
C THR A 141 -9.62 14.97 -10.89
N ALA A 142 -10.83 14.65 -11.36
CA ALA A 142 -11.10 13.34 -11.96
C ALA A 142 -10.21 13.09 -13.19
N GLU A 143 -9.92 14.13 -13.98
CA GLU A 143 -9.05 14.06 -15.14
C GLU A 143 -7.60 13.76 -14.76
N ALA A 144 -7.09 14.39 -13.70
CA ALA A 144 -5.74 14.13 -13.20
C ALA A 144 -5.58 12.69 -12.72
N LEU A 145 -6.57 12.16 -11.99
CA LEU A 145 -6.56 10.76 -11.55
C LEU A 145 -6.74 9.79 -12.72
N ALA A 146 -7.59 10.11 -13.70
CA ALA A 146 -7.73 9.29 -14.91
C ALA A 146 -6.41 9.22 -15.69
N ALA A 147 -5.67 10.33 -15.80
CA ALA A 147 -4.35 10.35 -16.43
C ALA A 147 -3.34 9.41 -15.74
N ARG A 148 -3.43 9.24 -14.41
CA ARG A 148 -2.61 8.26 -13.66
C ARG A 148 -2.96 6.82 -14.06
N LEU A 149 -4.23 6.50 -14.30
CA LEU A 149 -4.66 5.19 -14.83
C LEU A 149 -4.26 4.99 -16.29
N GLU A 150 -4.24 6.06 -17.09
CA GLU A 150 -3.86 5.99 -18.51
C GLU A 150 -2.38 5.68 -18.69
N THR A 151 -1.55 6.15 -17.77
CA THR A 151 -0.10 5.93 -17.78
C THR A 151 0.19 4.44 -17.57
N ARG A 152 0.84 3.81 -18.55
CA ARG A 152 1.36 2.45 -18.38
C ARG A 152 2.71 2.53 -17.65
N PRO A 153 2.96 1.68 -16.65
CA PRO A 153 4.29 1.58 -16.07
C PRO A 153 5.30 1.30 -17.19
N SER A 154 6.34 2.12 -17.29
CA SER A 154 7.37 1.99 -18.35
C SER A 154 8.37 0.86 -18.09
N PHE A 155 8.25 0.18 -16.95
CA PHE A 155 9.25 -0.76 -16.49
C PHE A 155 9.10 -2.12 -17.19
N LYS A 156 10.11 -2.51 -17.98
CA LYS A 156 10.05 -3.67 -18.88
C LYS A 156 10.26 -5.03 -18.20
N ARG A 157 10.62 -5.06 -16.91
CA ARG A 157 10.75 -6.27 -16.07
C ARG A 157 10.60 -5.84 -14.62
N VAL A 158 9.41 -6.02 -14.05
CA VAL A 158 9.13 -5.65 -12.66
C VAL A 158 8.44 -6.82 -12.00
N GLU A 159 8.93 -7.19 -10.82
CA GLU A 159 8.31 -8.20 -10.01
C GLU A 159 6.92 -7.72 -9.55
N ARG A 160 5.90 -8.53 -9.79
CA ARG A 160 4.55 -8.22 -9.28
C ARG A 160 4.48 -8.63 -7.84
N THR A 161 4.19 -7.69 -6.94
CA THR A 161 4.22 -7.95 -5.50
C THR A 161 2.83 -8.03 -4.86
N GLY A 162 1.78 -7.60 -5.56
CA GLY A 162 0.40 -7.97 -5.26
C GLY A 162 -0.55 -6.85 -4.85
N ASP A 163 -0.18 -5.60 -5.05
CA ASP A 163 -1.17 -4.53 -5.14
C ASP A 163 -1.97 -4.68 -6.45
N LEU A 164 -3.14 -4.06 -6.52
CA LEU A 164 -3.93 -4.01 -7.75
C LEU A 164 -3.50 -2.80 -8.58
N ASP A 165 -2.63 -3.06 -9.56
CA ASP A 165 -2.12 -2.04 -10.46
C ASP A 165 -3.22 -1.34 -11.31
N ALA A 166 -2.84 -0.30 -12.05
CA ALA A 166 -3.76 0.46 -12.89
C ALA A 166 -4.50 -0.43 -13.92
N ASP A 167 -3.83 -1.43 -14.48
CA ASP A 167 -4.44 -2.35 -15.46
C ASP A 167 -5.45 -3.27 -14.78
N GLY A 168 -5.12 -3.78 -13.60
CA GLY A 168 -5.98 -4.56 -12.73
C GLY A 168 -7.21 -3.79 -12.28
N LEU A 169 -7.09 -2.50 -11.94
CA LEU A 169 -8.21 -1.64 -11.61
C LEU A 169 -9.18 -1.47 -12.79
N LEU A 170 -8.64 -1.16 -13.98
CA LEU A 170 -9.44 -0.99 -15.19
C LEU A 170 -10.12 -2.30 -15.60
N ALA A 171 -9.38 -3.41 -15.57
CA ALA A 171 -9.93 -4.73 -15.87
C ALA A 171 -11.02 -5.14 -14.87
N ARG A 172 -10.83 -4.84 -13.59
CA ARG A 172 -11.83 -5.08 -12.54
C ARG A 172 -13.08 -4.24 -12.75
N ALA A 173 -12.94 -2.97 -13.13
CA ALA A 173 -14.07 -2.09 -13.43
C ALA A 173 -14.89 -2.59 -14.62
N ALA A 174 -14.21 -2.98 -15.71
CA ALA A 174 -14.85 -3.50 -16.92
C ALA A 174 -15.44 -4.90 -16.77
N GLY A 175 -14.84 -5.74 -15.90
CA GLY A 175 -15.25 -7.13 -15.72
C GLY A 175 -16.43 -7.35 -14.78
N ARG A 176 -16.84 -6.34 -14.01
CA ARG A 176 -18.01 -6.43 -13.11
C ARG A 176 -19.31 -6.23 -13.90
N THR A 177 -20.34 -6.99 -13.53
CA THR A 177 -21.71 -6.68 -13.97
C THR A 177 -22.16 -5.33 -13.41
N SER A 178 -23.10 -4.66 -14.07
CA SER A 178 -23.63 -3.37 -13.58
C SER A 178 -24.12 -3.47 -12.13
N THR A 179 -24.83 -4.55 -11.77
CA THR A 179 -25.33 -4.74 -10.40
C THR A 179 -24.19 -4.88 -9.38
N ALA A 180 -23.21 -5.76 -9.64
CA ALA A 180 -22.09 -5.98 -8.72
C ALA A 180 -21.21 -4.72 -8.58
N ARG A 181 -21.08 -3.96 -9.68
CA ARG A 181 -20.40 -2.66 -9.70
C ARG A 181 -21.13 -1.65 -8.82
N THR A 182 -22.42 -1.43 -9.04
CA THR A 182 -23.24 -0.49 -8.25
C THR A 182 -23.26 -0.84 -6.77
N GLU A 183 -23.34 -2.13 -6.41
CA GLU A 183 -23.29 -2.57 -5.01
C GLU A 183 -21.94 -2.23 -4.36
N ALA A 184 -20.83 -2.57 -5.03
CA ALA A 184 -19.49 -2.30 -4.51
C ALA A 184 -19.22 -0.78 -4.36
N GLU A 185 -19.61 0.01 -5.37
CA GLU A 185 -19.43 1.46 -5.38
C GLU A 185 -20.31 2.14 -4.32
N ARG A 186 -21.55 1.67 -4.14
CA ARG A 186 -22.43 2.18 -3.08
C ARG A 186 -21.82 1.91 -1.70
N ALA A 187 -21.30 0.71 -1.47
CA ALA A 187 -20.67 0.36 -0.21
C ALA A 187 -19.44 1.24 0.08
N GLU A 188 -18.59 1.46 -0.93
CA GLU A 188 -17.41 2.33 -0.83
C GLU A 188 -17.81 3.79 -0.55
N LEU A 189 -18.74 4.36 -1.32
CA LEU A 189 -19.19 5.74 -1.16
C LEU A 189 -19.96 5.95 0.15
N THR A 190 -20.71 4.96 0.63
CA THR A 190 -21.37 5.03 1.94
C THR A 190 -20.34 5.08 3.08
N MET A 191 -19.28 4.27 2.99
CA MET A 191 -18.17 4.33 3.94
C MET A 191 -17.47 5.69 3.90
N ALA A 192 -17.23 6.22 2.70
CA ALA A 192 -16.67 7.56 2.53
C ALA A 192 -17.58 8.61 3.18
N ALA A 193 -18.85 8.70 2.79
CA ALA A 193 -19.80 9.67 3.34
C ALA A 193 -19.83 9.68 4.88
N ARG A 194 -19.89 8.49 5.51
CA ARG A 194 -19.88 8.34 6.97
C ARG A 194 -18.55 8.67 7.65
N SER A 195 -17.48 8.88 6.88
CA SER A 195 -16.14 9.20 7.40
C SER A 195 -15.72 10.63 7.07
N VAL A 196 -16.62 11.47 6.53
CA VAL A 196 -16.27 12.86 6.14
C VAL A 196 -15.83 13.69 7.34
N GLY A 197 -16.43 13.48 8.53
CA GLY A 197 -16.00 14.11 9.77
C GLY A 197 -14.54 13.78 10.12
N LYS A 198 -14.14 12.51 9.97
CA LYS A 198 -12.73 12.08 10.13
C LYS A 198 -11.80 12.83 9.19
N VAL A 199 -12.20 13.03 7.93
CA VAL A 199 -11.34 13.67 6.93
C VAL A 199 -11.16 15.15 7.20
N TRP A 200 -12.22 15.87 7.56
CA TRP A 200 -12.11 17.24 8.03
C TRP A 200 -11.15 17.35 9.22
N MET A 201 -11.32 16.45 10.19
CA MET A 201 -10.46 16.35 11.36
C MET A 201 -8.98 16.13 10.94
N LEU A 202 -8.69 15.12 10.12
CA LEU A 202 -7.32 14.82 9.69
C LEU A 202 -6.69 15.98 8.93
N ARG A 203 -7.45 16.65 8.05
CA ARG A 203 -6.96 17.83 7.32
C ARG A 203 -6.70 19.01 8.25
N HIS A 204 -7.52 19.18 9.29
CA HIS A 204 -7.27 20.18 10.33
C HIS A 204 -5.96 19.92 11.07
N GLU A 205 -5.77 18.71 11.58
CA GLU A 205 -4.59 18.36 12.37
C GLU A 205 -3.29 18.33 11.56
N ILE A 206 -3.37 17.82 10.33
CA ILE A 206 -2.19 17.57 9.51
C ILE A 206 -1.86 18.76 8.61
N GLN A 207 -2.87 19.34 7.96
CA GLN A 207 -2.69 20.41 6.98
C GLN A 207 -3.02 21.80 7.53
N GLY A 208 -3.58 21.91 8.74
CA GLY A 208 -3.95 23.20 9.35
C GLY A 208 -5.21 23.82 8.75
N VAL A 209 -6.05 23.05 8.06
CA VAL A 209 -7.31 23.53 7.48
C VAL A 209 -8.29 23.88 8.60
N GLU A 210 -8.86 25.08 8.60
CA GLU A 210 -9.86 25.45 9.59
C GLU A 210 -11.12 24.57 9.50
N LEU A 211 -11.63 24.13 10.65
CA LEU A 211 -12.90 23.41 10.72
C LEU A 211 -14.06 24.40 10.51
N PRO A 212 -15.14 24.00 9.80
CA PRO A 212 -16.36 24.80 9.72
C PRO A 212 -16.90 25.17 11.11
N ALA A 213 -17.48 26.37 11.26
CA ALA A 213 -17.98 26.85 12.56
C ALA A 213 -19.06 25.94 13.17
N ASP A 214 -19.81 25.21 12.34
CA ASP A 214 -20.84 24.25 12.75
C ASP A 214 -20.36 22.79 12.75
N PHE A 215 -19.04 22.56 12.64
CA PHE A 215 -18.45 21.21 12.52
C PHE A 215 -18.88 20.28 13.66
N ALA A 216 -18.74 20.70 14.91
CA ALA A 216 -19.09 19.87 16.07
C ALA A 216 -20.59 19.52 16.13
N ALA A 217 -21.46 20.37 15.59
CA ALA A 217 -22.89 20.11 15.51
C ALA A 217 -23.24 19.14 14.37
N LYS A 218 -22.50 19.19 13.26
CA LYS A 218 -22.67 18.31 12.10
C LYS A 218 -22.02 16.95 12.27
N HIS A 219 -20.93 16.89 13.02
CA HIS A 219 -20.14 15.68 13.26
C HIS A 219 -20.05 15.34 14.75
N PRO A 220 -21.18 15.02 15.41
CA PRO A 220 -21.16 14.61 16.81
C PRO A 220 -20.37 13.31 17.03
N GLU A 221 -20.09 12.53 15.97
CA GLU A 221 -19.20 11.37 16.01
C GLU A 221 -17.72 11.73 16.16
N VAL A 222 -17.33 12.97 15.91
CA VAL A 222 -15.97 13.46 16.12
C VAL A 222 -15.92 14.13 17.48
N THR A 223 -15.42 13.42 18.48
CA THR A 223 -15.38 13.89 19.86
C THR A 223 -13.96 13.93 20.39
N ALA A 224 -13.71 14.75 21.41
CA ALA A 224 -12.48 14.63 22.19
C ALA A 224 -12.63 13.43 23.14
N ASP A 225 -12.22 12.24 22.71
CA ASP A 225 -12.16 11.08 23.61
C ASP A 225 -11.05 11.29 24.64
N PRO A 226 -11.30 11.10 25.93
CA PRO A 226 -10.31 11.34 26.98
C PRO A 226 -9.04 10.49 26.86
N ALA A 227 -9.10 9.27 26.33
CA ALA A 227 -7.95 8.38 26.19
C ALA A 227 -7.06 8.79 25.01
N VAL A 228 -7.66 9.16 23.87
CA VAL A 228 -6.94 9.80 22.76
C VAL A 228 -6.39 11.15 23.21
N THR A 229 -7.18 11.89 23.99
CA THR A 229 -6.83 13.22 24.49
C THR A 229 -5.67 13.18 25.48
N ALA A 230 -5.63 12.17 26.35
CA ALA A 230 -4.58 11.97 27.33
C ALA A 230 -3.21 11.69 26.71
N ARG A 231 -3.15 11.28 25.43
CA ARG A 231 -1.89 11.08 24.69
C ARG A 231 -1.25 12.41 24.27
N GLY A 232 -1.96 13.53 24.42
CA GLY A 232 -1.47 14.88 24.16
C GLY A 232 -1.51 15.27 22.69
N GLY A 233 -0.87 16.38 22.35
CA GLY A 233 -0.58 16.79 20.96
C GLY A 233 0.93 16.75 20.72
N PHE A 234 1.37 17.04 19.48
CA PHE A 234 2.80 17.21 19.23
C PHE A 234 3.39 18.30 20.13
N GLY A 235 4.55 18.02 20.73
CA GLY A 235 5.25 18.91 21.64
C GLY A 235 6.41 18.19 22.32
N ASP A 236 7.03 18.83 23.31
CA ASP A 236 8.25 18.34 23.99
C ASP A 236 8.09 16.97 24.66
N THR A 237 6.85 16.51 24.88
CA THR A 237 6.54 15.22 25.50
C THR A 237 6.22 14.11 24.50
N TYR A 238 6.19 14.39 23.19
CA TYR A 238 5.93 13.39 22.17
C TYR A 238 7.13 12.43 22.05
N PRO A 239 6.93 11.10 22.02
CA PRO A 239 8.05 10.16 22.09
C PRO A 239 8.95 10.29 20.85
N GLU A 240 10.27 10.24 21.06
CA GLU A 240 11.25 10.26 19.98
C GLU A 240 11.14 9.01 19.10
N THR A 241 11.00 7.83 19.72
CA THR A 241 10.75 6.56 19.05
C THR A 241 9.52 5.88 19.65
N PHE A 242 8.66 5.35 18.79
CA PHE A 242 7.49 4.57 19.23
C PHE A 242 7.14 3.50 18.21
N ALA A 243 6.59 2.38 18.70
CA ALA A 243 6.03 1.36 17.83
C ALA A 243 4.88 0.62 18.51
N ILE A 244 3.96 0.17 17.66
CA ILE A 244 2.91 -0.79 17.97
C ILE A 244 3.21 -2.12 17.27
N MET A 245 2.44 -3.14 17.64
CA MET A 245 2.51 -4.50 17.09
C MET A 245 3.84 -5.23 17.38
N ASP A 246 3.76 -6.52 17.64
CA ASP A 246 4.92 -7.34 17.96
C ASP A 246 5.61 -7.86 16.69
N GLU A 247 6.94 -7.97 16.71
CA GLU A 247 7.74 -8.41 15.56
C GLU A 247 7.45 -9.84 15.12
N SER A 248 6.85 -10.67 15.98
CA SER A 248 6.36 -12.01 15.63
C SER A 248 5.09 -11.98 14.75
N GLN A 249 4.40 -10.85 14.66
CA GLN A 249 3.11 -10.72 13.97
C GLN A 249 3.23 -10.55 12.44
N VAL A 250 4.43 -10.66 11.89
CA VAL A 250 4.70 -10.57 10.44
C VAL A 250 5.24 -11.89 9.88
N GLN A 251 4.92 -12.17 8.62
CA GLN A 251 5.43 -13.28 7.82
C GLN A 251 5.70 -12.80 6.39
N SER A 252 6.49 -13.55 5.62
CA SER A 252 6.62 -13.29 4.18
C SER A 252 5.39 -13.78 3.42
N GLN A 253 5.09 -13.15 2.29
CA GLN A 253 3.95 -13.53 1.46
C GLN A 253 4.15 -14.89 0.79
N ASN A 254 3.09 -15.68 0.69
CA ASN A 254 3.13 -17.05 0.13
C ASN A 254 3.04 -17.10 -1.39
N GLN A 255 2.58 -16.02 -2.03
CA GLN A 255 2.43 -15.89 -3.48
C GLN A 255 2.98 -14.53 -3.88
N THR A 256 3.49 -14.40 -5.10
CA THR A 256 4.04 -13.13 -5.59
C THR A 256 3.01 -12.01 -5.58
N TYR A 257 1.72 -12.30 -5.72
CA TYR A 257 0.63 -11.33 -5.71
C TYR A 257 -0.11 -11.20 -4.36
N TRP A 258 0.49 -11.60 -3.23
CA TRP A 258 -0.16 -11.67 -1.91
C TRP A 258 0.39 -10.69 -0.86
N CYS A 259 0.96 -9.54 -1.25
CA CYS A 259 1.33 -8.52 -0.27
C CYS A 259 0.12 -8.05 0.56
N GLY A 260 -1.03 -7.77 -0.07
CA GLY A 260 -2.26 -7.38 0.62
C GLY A 260 -2.74 -8.39 1.67
N PRO A 261 -2.97 -9.68 1.31
CA PRO A 261 -3.30 -10.74 2.27
C PRO A 261 -2.31 -10.91 3.42
N THR A 262 -1.03 -10.64 3.17
CA THR A 262 0.04 -10.78 4.18
C THR A 262 0.09 -9.58 5.11
N ALA A 263 -0.03 -8.36 4.57
CA ALA A 263 -0.20 -7.15 5.36
C ALA A 263 -1.46 -7.24 6.24
N MET A 264 -2.59 -7.70 5.67
CA MET A 264 -3.83 -7.90 6.41
C MET A 264 -3.73 -9.03 7.44
N GLN A 265 -2.88 -10.04 7.21
CA GLN A 265 -2.56 -11.03 8.24
C GLN A 265 -1.89 -10.39 9.45
N ALA A 266 -0.90 -9.52 9.23
CA ALA A 266 -0.23 -8.83 10.32
C ALA A 266 -1.20 -7.90 11.07
N ILE A 267 -1.94 -7.05 10.35
CA ILE A 267 -2.92 -6.11 10.95
C ILE A 267 -3.99 -6.90 11.73
N GLY A 268 -4.58 -7.94 11.14
CA GLY A 268 -5.60 -8.73 11.80
C GLY A 268 -5.09 -9.47 13.04
N TRP A 269 -3.84 -9.95 13.01
CA TRP A 269 -3.21 -10.57 14.18
C TRP A 269 -2.89 -9.54 15.27
N GLY A 270 -2.41 -8.35 14.90
CA GLY A 270 -2.21 -7.22 15.81
C GLY A 270 -3.49 -6.85 16.58
N SER A 271 -4.63 -6.84 15.88
CA SER A 271 -5.91 -6.44 16.45
C SER A 271 -6.50 -7.44 17.46
N ASP A 272 -6.61 -8.73 17.12
CA ASP A 272 -7.33 -9.70 17.97
C ASP A 272 -6.45 -10.80 18.56
N GLN A 273 -5.13 -10.69 18.39
CA GLN A 273 -4.12 -11.65 18.84
C GLN A 273 -4.32 -13.07 18.27
N LYS A 274 -5.12 -13.22 17.20
CA LYS A 274 -5.40 -14.51 16.55
C LYS A 274 -4.87 -14.53 15.13
N ARG A 275 -3.81 -15.32 14.93
CA ARG A 275 -3.23 -15.53 13.61
C ARG A 275 -4.19 -16.30 12.69
N ARG A 276 -4.65 -15.64 11.64
CA ARG A 276 -5.35 -16.26 10.50
C ARG A 276 -4.40 -16.36 9.31
N ASN A 277 -4.52 -17.38 8.47
CA ASN A 277 -3.61 -17.57 7.34
C ASN A 277 -3.88 -16.58 6.18
N GLN A 278 -2.90 -16.40 5.28
CA GLN A 278 -3.02 -15.47 4.15
C GLN A 278 -4.21 -15.81 3.23
N SER A 279 -4.53 -17.09 3.03
CA SER A 279 -5.68 -17.51 2.22
C SER A 279 -7.03 -17.07 2.81
N TYR A 280 -7.15 -16.98 4.14
CA TYR A 280 -8.32 -16.41 4.80
C TYR A 280 -8.50 -14.94 4.41
N TRP A 281 -7.42 -14.16 4.46
CA TRP A 281 -7.43 -12.73 4.14
C TRP A 281 -7.63 -12.47 2.66
N ALA A 282 -6.99 -13.25 1.78
CA ALA A 282 -7.20 -13.17 0.33
C ALA A 282 -8.67 -13.28 -0.06
N ARG A 283 -9.44 -14.19 0.57
CA ARG A 283 -10.89 -14.31 0.33
C ARG A 283 -11.70 -13.10 0.79
N ARG A 284 -11.30 -12.44 1.88
CA ARG A 284 -12.02 -11.27 2.43
C ARG A 284 -11.69 -9.98 1.68
N LEU A 285 -10.46 -9.88 1.20
CA LEU A 285 -9.97 -8.81 0.35
C LEU A 285 -10.48 -8.95 -1.09
N GLY A 286 -10.88 -10.15 -1.51
CA GLY A 286 -11.18 -10.41 -2.92
C GLY A 286 -9.92 -10.39 -3.79
N THR A 287 -8.77 -10.74 -3.20
CA THR A 287 -7.47 -10.77 -3.89
C THR A 287 -7.51 -11.73 -5.07
N THR A 288 -7.02 -11.26 -6.22
CA THR A 288 -6.86 -12.07 -7.43
C THR A 288 -5.38 -12.20 -7.78
N THR A 289 -5.06 -12.85 -8.90
CA THR A 289 -3.69 -12.85 -9.45
C THR A 289 -3.22 -11.47 -9.89
N ALA A 290 -4.13 -10.51 -10.07
CA ALA A 290 -3.80 -9.11 -10.30
C ALA A 290 -3.54 -8.33 -9.00
N GLY A 291 -3.68 -8.94 -7.82
CA GLY A 291 -3.43 -8.31 -6.53
C GLY A 291 -4.69 -7.85 -5.79
N THR A 292 -4.51 -6.88 -4.89
CA THR A 292 -5.51 -6.35 -3.94
C THR A 292 -5.64 -4.83 -4.07
N ALA A 293 -6.86 -4.29 -4.06
CA ALA A 293 -7.03 -2.83 -4.05
C ALA A 293 -6.89 -2.26 -2.63
N ILE A 294 -6.38 -1.05 -2.50
CA ILE A 294 -6.30 -0.37 -1.20
C ILE A 294 -7.69 -0.12 -0.58
N THR A 295 -8.72 0.14 -1.39
CA THR A 295 -10.10 0.28 -0.88
C THR A 295 -10.61 -1.03 -0.29
N ASP A 296 -10.15 -2.19 -0.78
CA ASP A 296 -10.45 -3.49 -0.18
C ASP A 296 -9.67 -3.72 1.12
N MET A 297 -8.41 -3.26 1.20
CA MET A 297 -7.64 -3.28 2.45
C MET A 297 -8.36 -2.50 3.55
N VAL A 298 -8.67 -1.22 3.29
CA VAL A 298 -9.38 -0.33 4.24
C VAL A 298 -10.76 -0.90 4.61
N ARG A 299 -11.52 -1.39 3.62
CA ARG A 299 -12.81 -2.04 3.88
C ARG A 299 -12.67 -3.24 4.81
N VAL A 300 -11.64 -4.06 4.65
CA VAL A 300 -11.46 -5.24 5.49
C VAL A 300 -10.97 -4.86 6.88
N VAL A 301 -10.09 -3.86 7.04
CA VAL A 301 -9.71 -3.31 8.34
C VAL A 301 -10.96 -2.92 9.13
N ASN A 302 -11.81 -2.06 8.53
CA ASN A 302 -13.06 -1.58 9.11
C ASN A 302 -14.12 -2.65 9.42
N ASN A 303 -13.97 -3.87 8.90
CA ASN A 303 -14.99 -4.92 9.04
C ASN A 303 -14.51 -6.12 9.87
N LYS A 304 -13.20 -6.21 10.12
CA LYS A 304 -12.55 -7.43 10.64
C LYS A 304 -11.49 -7.18 11.70
N THR A 305 -11.26 -5.93 12.07
CA THR A 305 -10.34 -5.54 13.12
C THR A 305 -11.08 -4.67 14.14
N THR A 306 -10.36 -4.24 15.16
CA THR A 306 -10.80 -3.29 16.20
C THR A 306 -10.10 -1.94 16.02
N TYR A 307 -9.28 -1.79 14.99
CA TYR A 307 -8.58 -0.52 14.75
C TYR A 307 -9.52 0.58 14.26
N ASP A 308 -10.73 0.22 13.80
CA ASP A 308 -11.78 1.16 13.46
C ASP A 308 -12.64 1.63 14.64
N ASP A 309 -12.33 1.17 15.85
CA ASP A 309 -12.99 1.61 17.07
C ASP A 309 -12.54 3.04 17.45
N GLU A 310 -13.40 3.77 18.15
CA GLU A 310 -13.18 5.18 18.55
C GLU A 310 -11.97 5.37 19.49
N THR A 311 -11.57 4.32 20.21
CA THR A 311 -10.37 4.32 21.08
C THR A 311 -9.07 4.14 20.31
N HIS A 312 -9.16 3.83 19.02
CA HIS A 312 -8.06 3.71 18.08
C HIS A 312 -8.16 4.80 17.01
N ALA A 313 -8.22 4.44 15.73
CA ALA A 313 -8.23 5.40 14.63
C ALA A 313 -9.63 5.80 14.17
N GLY A 314 -10.68 5.16 14.70
CA GLY A 314 -11.99 5.23 14.07
C GLY A 314 -11.98 4.66 12.64
N PRO A 315 -13.05 4.87 11.87
CA PRO A 315 -13.19 4.32 10.52
C PRO A 315 -11.97 4.63 9.64
N TYR A 316 -11.26 3.61 9.17
CA TYR A 316 -10.18 3.81 8.21
C TYR A 316 -10.73 4.39 6.92
N VAL A 317 -9.96 5.28 6.32
CA VAL A 317 -10.20 5.92 5.03
C VAL A 317 -8.98 5.72 4.14
N VAL A 318 -9.21 5.79 2.83
CA VAL A 318 -8.11 5.93 1.86
C VAL A 318 -7.88 7.42 1.64
N LEU A 319 -6.66 7.88 1.87
CA LEU A 319 -6.28 9.29 1.75
C LEU A 319 -5.22 9.43 0.65
N ASP A 320 -5.51 10.25 -0.35
CA ASP A 320 -4.53 10.70 -1.35
C ASP A 320 -3.61 11.72 -0.69
N ILE A 321 -2.30 11.50 -0.83
CA ILE A 321 -1.23 12.29 -0.22
C ILE A 321 -0.50 13.17 -1.25
N SER A 322 -1.03 13.29 -2.47
CA SER A 322 -0.36 14.02 -3.56
C SER A 322 -0.17 15.53 -3.31
N ASP A 323 -0.92 16.11 -2.38
CA ASP A 323 -0.77 17.50 -1.94
C ASP A 323 -0.09 17.63 -0.56
N PHE A 324 0.39 16.53 0.00
CA PHE A 324 1.07 16.55 1.30
C PHE A 324 2.52 16.99 1.10
N THR A 325 3.09 17.65 2.10
CA THR A 325 4.54 17.74 2.26
C THR A 325 5.06 16.52 3.01
N PHE A 326 6.38 16.29 3.00
CA PHE A 326 6.96 15.23 3.83
C PHE A 326 6.63 15.41 5.32
N LYS A 327 6.73 16.64 5.84
CA LYS A 327 6.40 16.96 7.24
C LYS A 327 4.95 16.57 7.57
N GLN A 328 4.00 16.90 6.69
CA GLN A 328 2.59 16.54 6.85
C GLN A 328 2.37 15.02 6.81
N TRP A 329 2.98 14.34 5.84
CA TRP A 329 2.87 12.88 5.74
C TRP A 329 3.47 12.17 6.95
N TYR A 330 4.66 12.57 7.39
CA TYR A 330 5.32 11.96 8.55
C TYR A 330 4.55 12.24 9.84
N ARG A 331 4.00 13.45 9.98
CA ARG A 331 3.08 13.81 11.07
C ARG A 331 1.86 12.88 11.10
N LEU A 332 1.24 12.61 9.95
CA LEU A 332 0.13 11.66 9.84
C LEU A 332 0.55 10.25 10.31
N MET A 333 1.71 9.75 9.87
CA MET A 333 2.20 8.43 10.30
C MET A 333 2.37 8.37 11.82
N MET A 334 3.02 9.39 12.39
CA MET A 334 3.27 9.48 13.83
C MET A 334 1.97 9.49 14.63
N ARG A 335 1.00 10.34 14.30
CA ARG A 335 -0.30 10.40 15.01
C ARG A 335 -1.04 9.08 14.89
N HIS A 336 -1.09 8.53 13.69
CA HIS A 336 -1.82 7.28 13.46
C HIS A 336 -1.27 6.12 14.29
N ILE A 337 0.05 6.05 14.39
CA ILE A 337 0.75 4.99 15.12
C ILE A 337 0.70 5.21 16.65
N HIS A 338 0.92 6.44 17.14
CA HIS A 338 1.01 6.71 18.58
C HIS A 338 -0.32 7.16 19.17
N ASP A 339 -0.92 8.20 18.60
CA ASP A 339 -2.12 8.82 19.15
C ASP A 339 -3.36 7.95 18.93
N TYR A 340 -3.44 7.25 17.79
CA TYR A 340 -4.53 6.30 17.50
C TYR A 340 -4.16 4.84 17.78
N GLN A 341 -2.90 4.55 18.14
CA GLN A 341 -2.42 3.18 18.40
C GLN A 341 -2.79 2.17 17.31
N ALA A 342 -2.80 2.61 16.06
CA ALA A 342 -3.31 1.86 14.93
C ALA A 342 -2.29 1.77 13.79
N PRO A 343 -2.19 0.64 13.07
CA PRO A 343 -1.23 0.50 11.98
C PRO A 343 -1.67 1.27 10.73
N VAL A 344 -0.71 1.77 9.98
CA VAL A 344 -0.95 2.40 8.67
C VAL A 344 -0.89 1.33 7.58
N VAL A 345 -1.85 1.36 6.64
CA VAL A 345 -1.74 0.63 5.37
C VAL A 345 -0.93 1.49 4.38
N LEU A 346 0.37 1.21 4.27
CA LEU A 346 1.24 1.90 3.32
C LEU A 346 1.08 1.29 1.93
N HIS A 347 1.14 2.13 0.89
CA HIS A 347 0.98 1.71 -0.51
C HIS A 347 2.11 2.23 -1.41
N PRO A 348 3.38 1.84 -1.14
CA PRO A 348 4.53 2.27 -1.94
C PRO A 348 4.67 1.51 -3.26
N VAL A 349 5.49 2.05 -4.15
CA VAL A 349 6.19 1.26 -5.17
C VAL A 349 7.53 0.74 -4.62
N LEU A 350 7.85 -0.52 -4.85
CA LEU A 350 9.08 -1.14 -4.34
C LEU A 350 10.25 -0.95 -5.32
N LEU A 351 10.84 0.24 -5.33
CA LEU A 351 12.04 0.54 -6.13
C LEU A 351 13.31 0.56 -5.28
N LYS A 352 14.42 0.07 -5.81
CA LYS A 352 15.73 0.02 -5.14
C LYS A 352 16.23 1.39 -4.68
N GLN A 353 15.88 2.44 -5.43
CA GLN A 353 16.21 3.82 -5.05
C GLN A 353 15.63 4.20 -3.66
N TYR A 354 14.46 3.66 -3.33
CA TYR A 354 13.78 3.84 -2.05
C TYR A 354 14.14 2.75 -1.04
N TYR A 355 14.25 1.51 -1.51
CA TYR A 355 14.48 0.32 -0.69
C TYR A 355 15.72 -0.44 -1.18
N PRO A 356 16.94 -0.01 -0.78
CA PRO A 356 18.19 -0.58 -1.31
C PRO A 356 18.47 -2.02 -0.85
N TYR A 357 17.60 -2.59 0.00
CA TYR A 357 17.64 -4.02 0.35
C TYR A 357 17.03 -4.92 -0.71
N LEU A 358 16.34 -4.36 -1.71
CA LEU A 358 15.79 -5.10 -2.83
C LEU A 358 16.91 -5.48 -3.82
N ASP A 359 16.84 -6.69 -4.35
CA ASP A 359 17.71 -7.12 -5.45
C ASP A 359 17.20 -6.58 -6.79
N ASP A 360 15.88 -6.62 -7.01
CA ASP A 360 15.21 -6.09 -8.20
C ASP A 360 14.14 -5.04 -7.88
N ASP A 361 13.88 -4.17 -8.86
CA ASP A 361 12.73 -3.26 -8.80
C ASP A 361 11.42 -4.05 -8.93
N ALA A 362 10.45 -3.68 -8.11
CA ALA A 362 9.17 -4.32 -8.01
C ALA A 362 8.02 -3.29 -8.07
N SER A 363 6.80 -3.81 -8.27
CA SER A 363 5.60 -3.02 -8.52
C SER A 363 5.06 -2.34 -7.25
N GLY A 364 3.83 -1.83 -7.29
CA GLY A 364 3.13 -1.39 -6.10
C GLY A 364 3.06 -2.51 -5.06
N HIS A 365 2.97 -2.13 -3.79
CA HIS A 365 3.06 -3.07 -2.67
C HIS A 365 2.29 -2.56 -1.45
N PHE A 366 1.94 -3.47 -0.53
CA PHE A 366 1.41 -3.09 0.78
C PHE A 366 2.41 -3.40 1.88
N GLN A 367 2.77 -2.37 2.65
CA GLN A 367 3.52 -2.51 3.91
C GLN A 367 2.61 -2.11 5.08
N VAL A 368 2.95 -2.57 6.29
CA VAL A 368 2.21 -2.18 7.50
C VAL A 368 3.07 -1.21 8.31
N GLY A 369 2.75 0.08 8.28
CA GLY A 369 3.39 1.09 9.11
C GLY A 369 3.04 0.84 10.57
N ARG A 370 4.07 0.63 11.41
CA ARG A 370 3.92 0.21 12.81
C ARG A 370 4.76 1.00 13.80
N GLY A 371 5.68 1.84 13.33
CA GLY A 371 6.54 2.61 14.22
C GLY A 371 7.13 3.83 13.53
N PHE A 372 7.71 4.70 14.33
CA PHE A 372 8.52 5.83 13.86
C PHE A 372 9.65 6.08 14.85
N ASP A 373 10.71 6.69 14.34
CA ASP A 373 11.88 7.15 15.08
C ASP A 373 12.23 8.50 14.49
N GLN A 374 12.01 9.56 15.27
CA GLN A 374 12.20 10.94 14.82
C GLN A 374 13.66 11.22 14.47
N ASP A 375 14.60 10.48 15.08
CA ASP A 375 16.06 10.55 14.89
C ASP A 375 16.54 11.99 14.68
N PRO A 376 16.38 12.89 15.69
CA PRO A 376 16.57 14.33 15.54
C PRO A 376 18.01 14.69 15.15
N ASP A 377 18.96 13.80 15.41
CA ASP A 377 20.38 13.94 15.06
C ASP A 377 20.71 13.39 13.65
N SER A 378 19.74 12.83 12.93
CA SER A 378 19.91 12.23 11.60
C SER A 378 18.60 12.31 10.78
N ASN A 379 18.28 11.27 10.03
CA ASN A 379 17.08 11.21 9.21
C ASN A 379 15.95 10.46 9.94
N PRO A 380 14.74 11.04 10.02
CA PRO A 380 13.59 10.36 10.58
C PRO A 380 13.36 9.01 9.89
N LYS A 381 12.99 8.00 10.67
CA LYS A 381 12.70 6.65 10.20
C LYS A 381 11.23 6.30 10.39
N LEU A 382 10.78 5.41 9.52
CA LEU A 382 9.52 4.70 9.63
C LEU A 382 9.81 3.22 9.90
N GLY A 383 9.14 2.70 10.92
CA GLY A 383 9.09 1.29 11.24
C GLY A 383 7.91 0.64 10.51
N TYR A 384 8.17 -0.40 9.72
CA TYR A 384 7.11 -1.12 9.02
C TYR A 384 7.38 -2.62 8.91
N PHE A 385 6.31 -3.39 8.72
CA PHE A 385 6.39 -4.78 8.32
C PHE A 385 6.45 -4.90 6.80
N GLU A 386 7.38 -5.72 6.33
CA GLU A 386 7.67 -6.00 4.92
C GLU A 386 7.17 -7.41 4.57
N PRO A 387 6.08 -7.55 3.80
CA PRO A 387 5.64 -8.83 3.25
C PRO A 387 6.53 -9.42 2.15
N TRP A 388 7.22 -8.60 1.37
CA TRP A 388 8.01 -9.05 0.22
C TRP A 388 9.28 -9.78 0.67
N ASP A 389 9.50 -10.99 0.15
CA ASP A 389 10.72 -11.78 0.40
C ASP A 389 11.16 -12.43 -0.89
N GLN A 390 12.11 -11.78 -1.54
CA GLN A 390 12.67 -12.17 -2.83
C GLN A 390 13.21 -13.60 -2.84
N SER A 391 14.00 -13.94 -1.82
CA SER A 391 14.56 -15.29 -1.62
C SER A 391 13.53 -16.43 -1.60
N ARG A 392 12.26 -16.11 -1.35
CA ARG A 392 11.17 -17.08 -1.30
C ARG A 392 10.71 -17.52 -2.68
N PHE A 393 10.89 -16.67 -3.69
CA PHE A 393 10.47 -16.92 -5.06
C PHE A 393 11.67 -17.23 -5.96
N ASP A 394 12.83 -16.64 -5.66
CA ASP A 394 14.12 -17.00 -6.23
C ASP A 394 15.16 -17.21 -5.10
N PRO A 395 15.51 -18.46 -4.76
CA PRO A 395 16.48 -18.74 -3.70
C PRO A 395 17.90 -18.18 -3.90
N SER A 396 18.22 -17.63 -5.07
CA SER A 396 19.49 -16.93 -5.30
C SER A 396 19.49 -15.48 -4.81
N GLU A 397 18.31 -14.91 -4.57
CA GLU A 397 18.12 -13.55 -4.09
C GLU A 397 18.27 -13.45 -2.55
N PRO A 398 18.65 -12.29 -2.00
CA PRO A 398 18.82 -12.11 -0.57
C PRO A 398 17.49 -12.26 0.19
N ALA A 399 17.59 -12.84 1.39
CA ALA A 399 16.47 -12.86 2.32
C ALA A 399 16.24 -11.45 2.89
N ILE A 400 14.99 -10.99 2.85
CA ILE A 400 14.63 -9.66 3.35
C ILE A 400 14.12 -9.78 4.80
N GLY A 401 14.55 -8.87 5.68
CA GLY A 401 14.02 -8.79 7.04
C GLY A 401 12.51 -8.48 7.05
N ARG A 402 11.74 -9.11 7.93
CA ARG A 402 10.28 -8.85 8.01
C ARG A 402 9.95 -7.52 8.69
N VAL A 403 10.87 -7.04 9.51
CA VAL A 403 10.77 -5.79 10.25
C VAL A 403 11.80 -4.83 9.69
N GLN A 404 11.34 -3.66 9.28
CA GLN A 404 12.18 -2.63 8.67
C GLN A 404 12.10 -1.35 9.49
N TRP A 405 13.24 -0.68 9.64
CA TRP A 405 13.37 0.68 10.14
C TRP A 405 14.18 1.45 9.11
N ARG A 406 13.51 2.27 8.29
CA ARG A 406 14.13 2.92 7.12
C ARG A 406 13.81 4.40 7.08
N ASN A 407 14.62 5.16 6.35
CA ASN A 407 14.44 6.58 6.10
C ASN A 407 12.99 6.86 5.66
N ALA A 408 12.28 7.66 6.45
CA ALA A 408 10.86 7.96 6.26
C ALA A 408 10.62 8.80 5.00
N TYR A 409 11.56 9.67 4.62
CA TYR A 409 11.45 10.45 3.39
C TYR A 409 11.47 9.54 2.16
N LYS A 410 12.31 8.50 2.13
CA LYS A 410 12.29 7.50 1.06
C LYS A 410 10.97 6.74 0.99
N ALA A 411 10.39 6.35 2.13
CA ALA A 411 9.08 5.71 2.17
C ALA A 411 7.97 6.65 1.65
N TYR A 412 7.99 7.92 2.05
CA TYR A 412 7.08 8.95 1.53
C TYR A 412 7.19 9.09 0.01
N ARG A 413 8.40 9.17 -0.54
CA ARG A 413 8.64 9.23 -1.99
C ARG A 413 8.16 7.96 -2.69
N ALA A 414 8.33 6.79 -2.10
CA ALA A 414 7.84 5.54 -2.66
C ALA A 414 6.30 5.48 -2.73
N ASN A 415 5.58 6.00 -1.73
CA ASN A 415 4.12 6.15 -1.79
C ASN A 415 3.69 7.17 -2.86
N LEU A 416 4.44 8.27 -3.03
CA LEU A 416 4.18 9.25 -4.08
C LEU A 416 4.52 8.78 -5.49
N ASP A 417 5.40 7.81 -5.65
CA ASP A 417 5.71 7.24 -6.98
C ASP A 417 4.70 6.13 -7.37
N HIS A 418 3.93 5.62 -6.40
CA HIS A 418 2.84 4.69 -6.67
C HIS A 418 1.64 5.41 -7.31
N PHE A 419 1.12 4.97 -8.47
CA PHE A 419 0.13 5.74 -9.25
C PHE A 419 -1.14 6.23 -8.51
N GLN A 420 -1.49 5.63 -7.37
CA GLN A 420 -2.63 6.09 -6.56
C GLN A 420 -2.29 7.20 -5.55
N HIS A 421 -1.01 7.39 -5.22
CA HIS A 421 -0.50 8.34 -4.22
C HIS A 421 -1.29 8.27 -2.89
N ASN A 422 -1.51 7.09 -2.31
CA ASN A 422 -2.40 6.99 -1.15
C ASN A 422 -1.89 6.12 0.01
N VAL A 423 -2.58 6.25 1.14
CA VAL A 423 -2.41 5.44 2.36
C VAL A 423 -3.78 5.10 2.94
N GLY A 424 -3.85 4.03 3.73
CA GLY A 424 -5.01 3.71 4.55
C GLY A 424 -4.76 4.04 6.02
N VAL A 425 -5.57 4.94 6.57
CA VAL A 425 -5.49 5.48 7.94
C VAL A 425 -6.87 5.68 8.54
#